data_AF-A0A413RQ77-F1
#
_entry.id   AF-A0A413RQ77-F1
#
_cell.length_a   1.000
_cell.length_b   1.000
_cell.length_c   1.000
_cell.angle_alpha   90.00
_cell.angle_beta   90.00
_cell.angle_gamma   90.00
#
_symmetry.space_group_name_H-M   'P 1'
#
loop_
_entity.id
_entity.type
_entity.pdbx_description
1 polymer ?
#
loop_
_entity_poly.entity_id
_entity_poly.type
_entity_poly.pdbx_seq_one_letter_code
_entity_poly.pdbx_strand_id
1 'polypeptide(L)'
;MSVPAYRPGDWTAVACPGFVALLDPSVPAETVRSVWERGADGVLGALAVLARQGFEGLPGFALVAVRGQRVHIVQRGDVEVVVSSAVGSRTLTADGVTTWTEQVLEPATAIELRVAGTSADESAWPLGDGAAAASAVQVSLVPAEAAEGTAAIPAVAPAAVASEPVAVEPEPVAPVAEPVAPEPVAVEPEPTPEPLAVEPEPVAVVEPEPVVEPEPVAVEEVEDAPALVPLESEPTPVVAAPTPAPVTEPVAAQQPAP
;
A
#
# COMPACT_ATOMS: atom_id res chain seq x y z
N MET A 1 -17.16 -1.29 2.25
CA MET A 1 -15.97 -2.14 2.48
C MET A 1 -16.41 -3.30 3.37
N SER A 2 -16.13 -4.54 2.96
CA SER A 2 -16.39 -5.72 3.80
C SER A 2 -15.39 -5.81 4.95
N VAL A 3 -15.64 -6.71 5.92
CA VAL A 3 -14.66 -7.02 6.98
C VAL A 3 -13.39 -7.57 6.31
N PRO A 4 -12.21 -6.94 6.49
CA PRO A 4 -10.97 -7.47 5.95
C PRO A 4 -10.70 -8.89 6.45
N ALA A 5 -10.03 -9.69 5.65
CA ALA A 5 -9.48 -10.97 6.08
C ALA A 5 -7.97 -10.93 5.96
N TYR A 6 -7.26 -11.59 6.86
CA TYR A 6 -5.80 -11.65 6.87
C TYR A 6 -5.32 -13.10 6.90
N ARG A 7 -4.16 -13.33 6.31
CA ARG A 7 -3.41 -14.59 6.48
C ARG A 7 -2.29 -14.36 7.48
N PRO A 8 -2.05 -15.27 8.44
CA PRO A 8 -0.96 -15.13 9.41
C PRO A 8 0.43 -14.99 8.75
N GLY A 9 1.35 -14.31 9.41
CA GLY A 9 2.73 -14.11 8.94
C GLY A 9 3.50 -13.16 9.84
N ASP A 10 4.73 -12.81 9.44
CA ASP A 10 5.66 -12.03 10.27
C ASP A 10 5.49 -10.51 10.14
N TRP A 11 4.78 -10.03 9.11
CA TRP A 11 4.44 -8.61 8.96
C TRP A 11 3.25 -8.26 9.84
N THR A 12 2.93 -6.97 9.96
CA THR A 12 1.77 -6.53 10.74
C THR A 12 0.69 -5.94 9.85
N ALA A 13 -0.47 -6.60 9.80
CA ALA A 13 -1.69 -6.06 9.23
C ALA A 13 -2.33 -5.04 10.18
N VAL A 14 -2.81 -3.93 9.64
CA VAL A 14 -3.63 -2.95 10.36
C VAL A 14 -4.90 -2.73 9.57
N ALA A 15 -6.04 -2.72 10.25
CA ALA A 15 -7.34 -2.44 9.65
C ALA A 15 -8.13 -1.48 10.52
N CYS A 16 -8.73 -0.47 9.90
CA CYS A 16 -9.74 0.40 10.48
C CYS A 16 -10.75 0.82 9.40
N PRO A 17 -11.88 1.44 9.74
CA PRO A 17 -12.91 1.75 8.75
C PRO A 17 -12.38 2.58 7.56
N GLY A 18 -12.37 1.98 6.38
CA GLY A 18 -11.92 2.63 5.14
C GLY A 18 -10.40 2.63 4.93
N PHE A 19 -9.63 1.90 5.73
CA PHE A 19 -8.19 1.84 5.62
C PHE A 19 -7.63 0.46 5.99
N VAL A 20 -6.69 -0.05 5.20
CA VAL A 20 -5.89 -1.23 5.53
C VAL A 20 -4.42 -0.96 5.24
N ALA A 21 -3.55 -1.57 6.03
CA ALA A 21 -2.12 -1.50 5.84
C ALA A 21 -1.45 -2.85 6.14
N LEU A 22 -0.28 -3.04 5.56
CA LEU A 22 0.65 -4.12 5.86
C LEU A 22 2.03 -3.50 6.11
N LEU A 23 2.60 -3.74 7.29
CA LEU A 23 3.78 -3.06 7.80
C LEU A 23 4.91 -4.07 8.06
N ASP A 24 6.14 -3.69 7.70
CA ASP A 24 7.34 -4.51 7.92
C ASP A 24 7.58 -4.81 9.41
N PRO A 25 8.12 -5.99 9.77
CA PRO A 25 8.42 -6.38 11.15
C PRO A 25 9.37 -5.44 11.91
N SER A 26 10.14 -4.60 11.21
CA SER A 26 10.98 -3.57 11.83
C SER A 26 10.17 -2.41 12.43
N VAL A 27 8.89 -2.26 12.09
CA VAL A 27 8.03 -1.19 12.61
C VAL A 27 7.69 -1.45 14.08
N PRO A 28 8.05 -0.54 15.01
CA PRO A 28 7.73 -0.71 16.43
C PRO A 28 6.23 -0.73 16.71
N ALA A 29 5.80 -1.47 17.73
CA ALA A 29 4.37 -1.63 18.07
C ALA A 29 3.66 -0.30 18.37
N GLU A 30 4.35 0.68 18.94
CA GLU A 30 3.84 2.04 19.18
C GLU A 30 3.57 2.82 17.88
N THR A 31 4.39 2.58 16.85
CA THR A 31 4.21 3.13 15.51
C THR A 31 3.05 2.45 14.80
N VAL A 32 2.93 1.12 14.90
CA VAL A 32 1.76 0.36 14.40
C VAL A 32 0.47 0.93 14.99
N ARG A 33 0.43 1.12 16.32
CA ARG A 33 -0.72 1.74 17.00
C ARG A 33 -1.00 3.14 16.48
N SER A 34 0.04 3.95 16.30
CA SER A 34 -0.10 5.31 15.74
C SER A 34 -0.65 5.30 14.31
N VAL A 35 -0.23 4.33 13.47
CA VAL A 35 -0.74 4.14 12.11
C VAL A 35 -2.22 3.77 12.15
N TRP A 36 -2.60 2.87 13.04
CA TRP A 36 -4.00 2.49 13.25
C TRP A 36 -4.88 3.70 13.65
N GLU A 37 -4.42 4.49 14.63
CA GLU A 37 -5.13 5.70 15.10
C GLU A 37 -5.23 6.80 14.02
N ARG A 38 -4.28 6.87 13.09
CA ARG A 38 -4.22 7.85 11.99
C ARG A 38 -4.78 7.32 10.67
N GLY A 39 -5.11 6.03 10.58
CA GLY A 39 -5.62 5.41 9.35
C GLY A 39 -6.97 5.98 8.91
N ALA A 40 -7.77 6.50 9.84
CA ALA A 40 -9.02 7.20 9.53
C ALA A 40 -8.81 8.49 8.69
N ASP A 41 -7.64 9.11 8.86
CA ASP A 41 -7.19 10.28 8.10
C ASP A 41 -6.68 9.89 6.68
N GLY A 42 -6.67 8.59 6.38
CA GLY A 42 -6.25 8.02 5.10
C GLY A 42 -4.75 7.74 5.00
N VAL A 43 -4.27 7.54 3.78
CA VAL A 43 -2.88 7.15 3.52
C VAL A 43 -1.89 8.21 3.99
N LEU A 44 -2.18 9.50 3.79
CA LEU A 44 -1.28 10.58 4.20
C LEU A 44 -1.11 10.65 5.72
N GLY A 45 -2.16 10.42 6.50
CA GLY A 45 -2.09 10.37 7.96
C GLY A 45 -1.18 9.26 8.45
N ALA A 46 -1.35 8.05 7.91
CA ALA A 46 -0.49 6.90 8.19
C ALA A 46 0.95 7.10 7.71
N LEU A 47 1.15 7.67 6.52
CA LEU A 47 2.49 7.93 5.97
C LEU A 47 3.24 8.96 6.82
N ALA A 48 2.56 10.01 7.30
CA ALA A 48 3.14 10.98 8.22
C ALA A 48 3.59 10.34 9.54
N VAL A 49 2.94 9.25 9.99
CA VAL A 49 3.40 8.46 11.14
C VAL A 49 4.69 7.71 10.83
N LEU A 50 4.75 7.03 9.68
CA LEU A 50 5.93 6.24 9.29
C LEU A 50 7.15 7.14 9.03
N ALA A 51 6.93 8.31 8.43
CA ALA A 51 7.99 9.25 8.06
C ALA A 51 8.49 10.13 9.22
N ARG A 52 7.98 9.97 10.46
CA ARG A 52 8.40 10.81 11.62
C ARG A 52 9.90 10.79 11.88
N GLN A 53 10.56 9.67 11.58
CA GLN A 53 12.01 9.48 11.77
C GLN A 53 12.81 9.79 10.49
N GLY A 54 12.18 10.38 9.47
CA GLY A 54 12.76 10.65 8.16
C GLY A 54 12.47 9.55 7.14
N PHE A 55 12.88 9.82 5.89
CA PHE A 55 12.60 8.95 4.74
C PHE A 55 13.70 7.91 4.47
N GLU A 56 14.92 8.15 4.94
CA GLU A 56 16.07 7.26 4.72
C GLU A 56 15.91 5.93 5.48
N GLY A 57 15.43 6.01 6.73
CA GLY A 57 15.13 4.86 7.58
C GLY A 57 13.67 4.39 7.54
N LEU A 58 12.91 4.80 6.51
CA LEU A 58 11.53 4.36 6.37
C LEU A 58 11.53 2.81 6.26
N PRO A 59 10.59 2.10 6.89
CA PRO A 59 10.46 0.65 6.73
C PRO A 59 9.78 0.29 5.39
N GLY A 60 9.66 -1.01 5.10
CA GLY A 60 8.73 -1.51 4.08
C GLY A 60 7.28 -1.38 4.56
N PHE A 61 6.35 -1.06 3.65
CA PHE A 61 4.93 -0.96 3.97
C PHE A 61 4.05 -0.91 2.72
N ALA A 62 2.78 -1.25 2.86
CA ALA A 62 1.71 -0.88 1.95
C ALA A 62 0.54 -0.27 2.73
N LEU A 63 0.06 0.88 2.29
CA LEU A 63 -1.08 1.61 2.86
C LEU A 63 -2.16 1.74 1.78
N VAL A 64 -3.39 1.45 2.15
CA VAL A 64 -4.53 1.57 1.24
C VAL A 64 -5.69 2.25 1.95
N ALA A 65 -6.08 3.42 1.45
CA ALA A 65 -7.32 4.09 1.83
C ALA A 65 -8.40 3.84 0.78
N VAL A 66 -9.62 3.59 1.24
CA VAL A 66 -10.78 3.26 0.42
C VAL A 66 -11.88 4.29 0.64
N ARG A 67 -12.36 4.89 -0.46
CA ARG A 67 -13.53 5.78 -0.47
C ARG A 67 -14.49 5.29 -1.57
N GLY A 68 -15.54 4.58 -1.17
CA GLY A 68 -16.41 3.88 -2.11
C GLY A 68 -15.65 2.77 -2.85
N GLN A 69 -15.50 2.91 -4.16
CA GLN A 69 -14.71 2.03 -5.03
C GLN A 69 -13.38 2.66 -5.49
N ARG A 70 -13.07 3.87 -5.00
CA ARG A 70 -11.79 4.53 -5.25
C ARG A 70 -10.79 4.12 -4.18
N VAL A 71 -9.61 3.67 -4.62
CA VAL A 71 -8.54 3.20 -3.75
C VAL A 71 -7.31 4.06 -3.94
N HIS A 72 -6.73 4.54 -2.85
CA HIS A 72 -5.47 5.27 -2.82
C HIS A 72 -4.43 4.39 -2.15
N ILE A 73 -3.37 4.08 -2.88
CA ILE A 73 -2.37 3.08 -2.53
C ILE A 73 -1.02 3.79 -2.47
N VAL A 74 -0.30 3.57 -1.37
CA VAL A 74 1.11 3.93 -1.25
C VAL A 74 1.88 2.73 -0.73
N GLN A 75 2.98 2.36 -1.39
CA GLN A 75 3.76 1.18 -1.02
C GLN A 75 5.26 1.36 -1.22
N ARG A 76 6.04 0.60 -0.44
CA ARG A 76 7.50 0.58 -0.45
C ARG A 76 8.03 -0.76 0.06
N GLY A 77 9.11 -1.25 -0.54
CA GLY A 77 9.78 -2.48 -0.11
C GLY A 77 9.11 -3.75 -0.66
N ASP A 78 9.32 -4.87 0.04
CA ASP A 78 8.97 -6.23 -0.41
C ASP A 78 7.47 -6.55 -0.25
N VAL A 79 6.62 -5.72 -0.83
CA VAL A 79 5.17 -5.82 -0.77
C VAL A 79 4.54 -5.65 -2.14
N GLU A 80 3.51 -6.44 -2.39
CA GLU A 80 2.70 -6.42 -3.60
C GLU A 80 1.26 -6.06 -3.26
N VAL A 81 0.66 -5.16 -4.04
CA VAL A 81 -0.76 -4.80 -3.94
C VAL A 81 -1.48 -5.25 -5.19
N VAL A 82 -2.41 -6.19 -5.05
CA VAL A 82 -3.26 -6.67 -6.13
C VAL A 82 -4.61 -5.97 -6.04
N VAL A 83 -4.98 -5.26 -7.10
CA VAL A 83 -6.28 -4.58 -7.20
C VAL A 83 -7.10 -5.26 -8.28
N SER A 84 -8.25 -5.81 -7.88
CA SER A 84 -9.21 -6.42 -8.79
C SER A 84 -10.28 -5.41 -9.20
N SER A 85 -10.69 -5.48 -10.47
CA SER A 85 -11.77 -4.69 -11.06
C SER A 85 -12.62 -5.59 -11.98
N ALA A 86 -13.71 -5.05 -12.53
CA ALA A 86 -14.53 -5.76 -13.51
C ALA A 86 -13.77 -6.10 -14.81
N VAL A 87 -12.70 -5.37 -15.13
CA VAL A 87 -11.91 -5.55 -16.37
C VAL A 87 -10.76 -6.55 -16.16
N GLY A 88 -10.38 -6.80 -14.91
CA GLY A 88 -9.28 -7.69 -14.55
C GLY A 88 -8.54 -7.25 -13.28
N SER A 89 -7.46 -7.96 -12.96
CA SER A 89 -6.58 -7.67 -11.83
C SER A 89 -5.31 -6.95 -12.27
N ARG A 90 -4.87 -5.96 -11.48
CA ARG A 90 -3.60 -5.26 -11.63
C ARG A 90 -2.74 -5.49 -10.39
N THR A 91 -1.52 -5.99 -10.59
CA THR A 91 -0.52 -6.11 -9.52
C THR A 91 0.40 -4.89 -9.54
N LEU A 92 0.57 -4.26 -8.37
CA LEU A 92 1.47 -3.15 -8.14
C LEU A 92 2.63 -3.63 -7.26
N THR A 93 3.85 -3.40 -7.72
CA THR A 93 5.06 -3.73 -6.95
C THR A 93 5.88 -2.45 -6.70
N ALA A 94 6.72 -2.47 -5.67
CA ALA A 94 7.57 -1.35 -5.28
C ALA A 94 9.07 -1.62 -5.53
N ASP A 95 9.39 -2.64 -6.32
CA ASP A 95 10.76 -3.07 -6.57
C ASP A 95 11.61 -1.94 -7.16
N GLY A 96 12.78 -1.70 -6.57
CA GLY A 96 13.74 -0.72 -7.06
C GLY A 96 13.37 0.75 -6.83
N VAL A 97 12.33 1.04 -6.03
CA VAL A 97 11.94 2.42 -5.70
C VAL A 97 12.46 2.81 -4.31
N THR A 98 13.20 3.92 -4.25
CA THR A 98 13.87 4.37 -3.01
C THR A 98 12.95 5.17 -2.09
N THR A 99 12.04 5.96 -2.65
CA THR A 99 11.04 6.75 -1.89
C THR A 99 9.78 5.94 -1.62
N TRP A 100 8.85 5.80 -2.56
CA TRP A 100 7.67 4.92 -2.52
C TRP A 100 6.95 5.02 -3.87
N THR A 101 6.05 4.09 -4.16
CA THR A 101 5.09 4.25 -5.26
C THR A 101 3.75 4.70 -4.72
N GLU A 102 3.07 5.57 -5.46
CA GLU A 102 1.73 6.06 -5.13
C GLU A 102 0.83 5.88 -6.35
N GLN A 103 -0.35 5.32 -6.14
CA GLN A 103 -1.34 5.08 -7.19
C GLN A 103 -2.75 5.33 -6.67
N VAL A 104 -3.62 5.84 -7.54
CA VAL A 104 -5.05 5.94 -7.28
C VAL A 104 -5.76 5.16 -8.37
N LEU A 105 -6.62 4.21 -7.99
CA LEU A 105 -7.34 3.34 -8.92
C LEU A 105 -8.84 3.36 -8.64
N GLU A 106 -9.63 3.28 -9.70
CA GLU A 106 -11.09 3.17 -9.66
C GLU A 106 -11.61 2.61 -11.00
N PRO A 107 -12.73 1.85 -11.01
CA PRO A 107 -13.36 1.21 -9.86
C PRO A 107 -12.59 -0.06 -9.42
N ALA A 108 -12.39 -0.22 -8.12
CA ALA A 108 -11.87 -1.45 -7.53
C ALA A 108 -13.02 -2.27 -6.90
N THR A 109 -12.97 -3.59 -7.06
CA THR A 109 -13.92 -4.55 -6.48
C THR A 109 -13.30 -5.36 -5.34
N ALA A 110 -11.98 -5.55 -5.36
CA ALA A 110 -11.24 -6.15 -4.25
C ALA A 110 -9.79 -5.67 -4.24
N ILE A 111 -9.17 -5.74 -3.07
CA ILE A 111 -7.78 -5.35 -2.83
C ILE A 111 -7.13 -6.45 -2.00
N GLU A 112 -5.92 -6.85 -2.36
CA GLU A 112 -5.08 -7.73 -1.57
C GLU A 112 -3.70 -7.09 -1.41
N LEU A 113 -3.25 -6.91 -0.17
CA LEU A 113 -1.89 -6.54 0.19
C LEU A 113 -1.20 -7.84 0.59
N ARG A 114 -0.03 -8.16 0.04
CA ARG A 114 0.73 -9.35 0.44
C ARG A 114 2.23 -9.10 0.40
N VAL A 115 2.95 -9.80 1.28
CA VAL A 115 4.41 -9.85 1.22
C VAL A 115 4.84 -10.51 -0.09
N ALA A 116 5.84 -9.93 -0.76
CA ALA A 116 6.33 -10.44 -2.03
C ALA A 116 6.79 -11.90 -1.89
N GLY A 117 6.45 -12.74 -2.88
CA GLY A 117 6.82 -14.15 -2.89
C GLY A 117 6.05 -15.07 -1.93
N THR A 118 5.07 -14.57 -1.17
CA THR A 118 4.20 -15.42 -0.33
C THR A 118 3.06 -16.03 -1.14
N SER A 119 2.76 -17.32 -0.92
CA SER A 119 1.65 -18.02 -1.58
C SER A 119 0.30 -17.76 -0.91
N ALA A 120 -0.78 -17.91 -1.69
CA ALA A 120 -2.15 -17.62 -1.25
C ALA A 120 -2.83 -18.79 -0.52
N ASP A 121 -2.13 -19.92 -0.31
CA ASP A 121 -2.73 -21.21 0.06
C ASP A 121 -3.05 -21.38 1.56
N GLU A 122 -2.80 -20.35 2.38
CA GLU A 122 -3.12 -20.39 3.80
C GLU A 122 -4.55 -19.91 4.10
N SER A 123 -5.11 -20.44 5.20
CA SER A 123 -6.44 -20.05 5.68
C SER A 123 -6.46 -18.58 6.11
N ALA A 124 -7.42 -17.81 5.57
CA ALA A 124 -7.65 -16.43 5.95
C ALA A 124 -8.61 -16.32 7.14
N TRP A 125 -8.33 -15.37 8.04
CA TRP A 125 -9.08 -15.10 9.26
C TRP A 125 -9.67 -13.68 9.19
N PRO A 126 -10.85 -13.42 9.78
CA PRO A 126 -11.39 -12.06 9.80
C PRO A 126 -10.52 -11.13 10.66
N LEU A 127 -10.22 -9.95 10.13
CA LEU A 127 -9.60 -8.84 10.85
C LEU A 127 -10.63 -7.72 10.97
N GLY A 128 -11.08 -7.46 12.20
CA GLY A 128 -11.93 -6.32 12.50
C GLY A 128 -11.15 -5.01 12.55
N ASP A 129 -11.55 -4.12 13.44
CA ASP A 129 -10.80 -2.91 13.74
C ASP A 129 -9.63 -3.23 14.69
N GLY A 130 -8.39 -3.09 14.21
CA GLY A 130 -7.19 -3.39 15.00
C GLY A 130 -5.98 -3.79 14.16
N ALA A 131 -5.07 -4.55 14.78
CA ALA A 131 -3.84 -5.03 14.15
C ALA A 131 -3.55 -6.49 14.48
N ALA A 132 -2.95 -7.24 13.55
CA ALA A 132 -2.59 -8.65 13.71
C ALA A 132 -1.34 -9.00 12.90
N ALA A 133 -0.60 -10.02 13.35
CA ALA A 133 0.53 -10.58 12.60
C ALA A 133 -0.01 -11.27 11.33
N ALA A 134 0.49 -10.87 10.16
CA ALA A 134 -0.05 -11.24 8.87
C ALA A 134 1.02 -11.29 7.77
N SER A 135 0.80 -12.13 6.76
CA SER A 135 1.53 -12.14 5.48
C SER A 135 0.71 -11.53 4.33
N ALA A 136 -0.62 -11.49 4.49
CA ALA A 136 -1.52 -10.89 3.53
C ALA A 136 -2.78 -10.32 4.20
N VAL A 137 -3.37 -9.30 3.58
CA VAL A 137 -4.67 -8.71 3.95
C VAL A 137 -5.49 -8.53 2.69
N GLN A 138 -6.70 -9.06 2.67
CA GLN A 138 -7.65 -8.95 1.57
C GLN A 138 -8.92 -8.22 2.02
N VAL A 139 -9.48 -7.42 1.12
CA VAL A 139 -10.76 -6.75 1.35
C VAL A 139 -11.57 -6.67 0.06
N SER A 140 -12.87 -6.98 0.16
CA SER A 140 -13.83 -6.79 -0.92
C SER A 140 -14.56 -5.46 -0.78
N LEU A 141 -14.72 -4.76 -1.90
CA LEU A 141 -15.40 -3.49 -2.01
C LEU A 141 -16.80 -3.72 -2.60
N VAL A 142 -17.81 -3.64 -1.75
CA VAL A 142 -19.21 -3.70 -2.16
C VAL A 142 -19.65 -2.30 -2.60
N PRO A 143 -20.25 -2.13 -3.79
CA PRO A 143 -20.80 -0.84 -4.21
C PRO A 143 -21.86 -0.38 -3.21
N ALA A 144 -21.94 0.93 -2.96
CA ALA A 144 -22.84 1.49 -1.95
C ALA A 144 -24.32 1.12 -2.19
N GLU A 145 -24.73 1.01 -3.45
CA GLU A 145 -26.09 0.61 -3.85
C GLU A 145 -26.41 -0.88 -3.56
N ALA A 146 -25.40 -1.72 -3.32
CA ALA A 146 -25.57 -3.12 -2.95
C ALA A 146 -25.45 -3.35 -1.43
N ALA A 147 -25.12 -2.32 -0.64
CA ALA A 147 -24.94 -2.44 0.80
C ALA A 147 -26.26 -2.40 1.61
N GLU A 148 -27.38 -2.00 0.98
CA GLU A 148 -28.70 -1.94 1.62
C GLU A 148 -29.54 -3.23 1.46
N GLY A 149 -28.99 -4.28 0.84
CA GLY A 149 -29.69 -5.55 0.66
C GLY A 149 -28.80 -6.73 1.01
N THR A 150 -29.19 -7.48 2.04
CA THR A 150 -28.73 -8.84 2.37
C THR A 150 -27.60 -8.96 3.39
N ALA A 151 -27.97 -8.84 4.66
CA ALA A 151 -27.36 -9.67 5.71
C ALA A 151 -27.87 -11.12 5.54
N ALA A 152 -27.33 -11.85 4.55
CA ALA A 152 -27.44 -13.31 4.53
C ALA A 152 -26.19 -13.87 5.20
N ILE A 153 -26.39 -14.32 6.43
CA ILE A 153 -25.49 -15.23 7.14
C ILE A 153 -25.31 -16.46 6.22
N PRO A 154 -24.08 -16.90 5.88
CA PRO A 154 -23.91 -18.22 5.29
C PRO A 154 -24.26 -19.24 6.39
N ALA A 155 -25.50 -19.73 6.32
CA ALA A 155 -25.95 -20.83 7.15
C ALA A 155 -25.08 -22.05 6.84
N VAL A 156 -24.40 -22.53 7.88
CA VAL A 156 -23.70 -23.81 7.96
C VAL A 156 -24.59 -24.89 7.33
N ALA A 157 -24.08 -25.59 6.32
CA ALA A 157 -24.80 -26.71 5.71
C ALA A 157 -24.95 -27.84 6.75
N PRO A 158 -26.18 -28.21 7.17
CA PRO A 158 -26.39 -29.48 7.85
C PRO A 158 -26.47 -30.58 6.80
N ALA A 159 -25.72 -31.66 7.04
CA ALA A 159 -25.80 -32.89 6.28
C ALA A 159 -27.25 -33.41 6.21
N ALA A 160 -27.60 -33.94 5.05
CA ALA A 160 -28.90 -34.45 4.67
C ALA A 160 -29.47 -35.49 5.65
N VAL A 161 -30.72 -35.29 6.06
CA VAL A 161 -31.64 -36.37 6.42
C VAL A 161 -32.96 -36.15 5.69
N ALA A 162 -33.35 -37.18 4.95
CA ALA A 162 -34.56 -37.26 4.17
C ALA A 162 -35.82 -37.18 5.04
N SER A 163 -36.84 -36.45 4.57
CA SER A 163 -38.25 -36.73 4.89
C SER A 163 -39.14 -36.10 3.82
N GLU A 164 -40.09 -36.92 3.37
CA GLU A 164 -41.07 -36.77 2.29
C GLU A 164 -42.05 -35.59 2.44
N PRO A 165 -42.76 -35.21 1.35
CA PRO A 165 -43.48 -33.95 1.25
C PRO A 165 -44.86 -34.03 1.89
N VAL A 166 -45.15 -33.09 2.80
CA VAL A 166 -46.54 -32.80 3.21
C VAL A 166 -46.97 -31.52 2.52
N ALA A 167 -47.92 -31.67 1.62
CA ALA A 167 -48.65 -30.60 0.98
C ALA A 167 -49.37 -29.75 2.03
N VAL A 168 -49.16 -28.43 1.98
CA VAL A 168 -50.10 -27.46 2.52
C VAL A 168 -50.35 -26.41 1.44
N GLU A 169 -51.62 -26.36 1.04
CA GLU A 169 -52.24 -25.50 0.05
C GLU A 169 -52.14 -24.01 0.45
N PRO A 170 -52.01 -23.08 -0.52
CA PRO A 170 -51.80 -21.66 -0.25
C PRO A 170 -53.12 -20.95 0.11
N GLU A 171 -53.18 -20.31 1.27
CA GLU A 171 -54.23 -19.32 1.54
C GLU A 171 -53.77 -17.91 1.11
N PRO A 172 -54.51 -17.24 0.21
CA PRO A 172 -54.23 -15.89 -0.24
C PRO A 172 -54.91 -14.88 0.67
N VAL A 173 -54.17 -13.89 1.16
CA VAL A 173 -54.76 -12.65 1.67
C VAL A 173 -54.13 -11.46 0.96
N ALA A 174 -55.02 -10.68 0.37
CA ALA A 174 -54.82 -9.64 -0.61
C ALA A 174 -54.23 -8.33 -0.02
N PRO A 175 -53.80 -7.38 -0.89
CA PRO A 175 -52.91 -6.27 -0.57
C PRO A 175 -53.66 -4.98 -0.23
N VAL A 176 -53.20 -4.21 0.75
CA VAL A 176 -53.62 -2.82 1.05
C VAL A 176 -52.50 -2.21 1.92
N ALA A 177 -51.84 -1.06 1.69
CA ALA A 177 -52.06 0.09 0.83
C ALA A 177 -50.73 0.85 0.63
N GLU A 178 -50.45 1.31 -0.59
CA GLU A 178 -49.93 2.67 -0.83
C GLU A 178 -51.10 3.64 -0.61
N PRO A 179 -50.95 4.88 -0.08
CA PRO A 179 -50.04 5.92 -0.59
C PRO A 179 -49.43 6.75 0.57
N VAL A 180 -48.50 7.71 0.43
CA VAL A 180 -48.59 9.00 -0.26
C VAL A 180 -47.19 9.61 -0.19
N ALA A 181 -46.64 10.01 -1.33
CA ALA A 181 -45.54 10.94 -1.42
C ALA A 181 -45.99 12.36 -1.02
N PRO A 182 -45.21 13.10 -0.23
CA PRO A 182 -45.14 14.55 -0.36
C PRO A 182 -43.94 14.95 -1.22
N GLU A 183 -44.24 15.87 -2.13
CA GLU A 183 -43.45 16.43 -3.21
C GLU A 183 -42.08 17.00 -2.79
N PRO A 184 -41.10 17.04 -3.71
CA PRO A 184 -39.82 17.69 -3.47
C PRO A 184 -40.04 19.19 -3.27
N VAL A 185 -39.70 19.68 -2.08
CA VAL A 185 -39.58 21.13 -1.87
C VAL A 185 -38.39 21.61 -2.70
N ALA A 186 -38.72 22.27 -3.81
CA ALA A 186 -37.79 23.07 -4.57
C ALA A 186 -37.25 24.17 -3.65
N VAL A 187 -35.98 24.05 -3.26
CA VAL A 187 -35.22 25.18 -2.75
C VAL A 187 -34.37 25.67 -3.91
N GLU A 188 -34.79 26.83 -4.40
CA GLU A 188 -34.15 27.66 -5.41
C GLU A 188 -32.65 27.89 -5.06
N PRO A 189 -31.73 27.76 -6.04
CA PRO A 189 -30.31 27.94 -5.79
C PRO A 189 -29.93 29.44 -5.88
N GLU A 190 -29.48 30.04 -4.79
CA GLU A 190 -28.79 31.34 -4.80
C GLU A 190 -27.77 31.42 -3.63
N PRO A 191 -26.68 32.18 -3.75
CA PRO A 191 -25.74 32.26 -4.87
C PRO A 191 -24.32 31.83 -4.45
N THR A 192 -23.55 31.40 -5.44
CA THR A 192 -22.10 31.24 -5.40
C THR A 192 -21.42 32.44 -4.72
N PRO A 193 -20.65 32.28 -3.62
CA PRO A 193 -19.72 33.32 -3.23
C PRO A 193 -18.64 33.41 -4.32
N GLU A 194 -18.60 34.56 -4.99
CA GLU A 194 -17.50 34.94 -5.88
C GLU A 194 -16.18 34.71 -5.14
N PRO A 195 -15.18 34.08 -5.78
CA PRO A 195 -13.86 34.00 -5.18
C PRO A 195 -13.33 35.42 -5.05
N LEU A 196 -13.17 35.89 -3.82
CA LEU A 196 -12.38 37.08 -3.53
C LEU A 196 -11.00 36.82 -4.14
N ALA A 197 -10.74 37.45 -5.28
CA ALA A 197 -9.42 37.62 -5.84
C ALA A 197 -8.62 38.41 -4.81
N VAL A 198 -7.93 37.70 -3.93
CA VAL A 198 -6.80 38.28 -3.21
C VAL A 198 -5.71 38.39 -4.27
N GLU A 199 -5.61 39.56 -4.90
CA GLU A 199 -4.38 39.96 -5.58
C GLU A 199 -3.25 39.77 -4.56
N PRO A 200 -2.24 38.91 -4.83
CA PRO A 200 -1.06 38.92 -3.99
C PRO A 200 -0.38 40.27 -4.23
N GLU A 201 -0.38 41.13 -3.22
CA GLU A 201 0.55 42.26 -3.18
C GLU A 201 1.96 41.69 -3.44
N PRO A 202 2.74 42.25 -4.39
CA PRO A 202 4.06 41.75 -4.68
C PRO A 202 4.93 41.98 -3.43
N VAL A 203 5.13 40.92 -2.65
CA VAL A 203 6.16 40.89 -1.62
C VAL A 203 7.48 41.11 -2.34
N ALA A 204 8.10 42.24 -2.05
CA ALA A 204 9.36 42.66 -2.62
C ALA A 204 10.36 41.51 -2.61
N VAL A 205 10.88 41.20 -3.79
CA VAL A 205 12.06 40.36 -3.98
C VAL A 205 13.17 40.99 -3.13
N VAL A 206 13.48 40.37 -1.99
CA VAL A 206 14.74 40.64 -1.31
C VAL A 206 15.80 40.01 -2.21
N GLU A 207 16.46 40.85 -2.99
CA GLU A 207 17.70 40.53 -3.68
C GLU A 207 18.66 39.93 -2.64
N PRO A 208 19.17 38.70 -2.79
CA PRO A 208 20.19 38.21 -1.89
C PRO A 208 21.44 39.07 -2.10
N GLU A 209 21.78 39.90 -1.11
CA GLU A 209 23.08 40.56 -1.03
C GLU A 209 24.17 39.49 -1.10
N PRO A 210 25.23 39.67 -1.91
CA PRO A 210 26.30 38.69 -2.03
C PRO A 210 27.04 38.56 -0.69
N VAL A 211 26.84 37.44 0.00
CA VAL A 211 27.62 37.11 1.20
C VAL A 211 29.02 36.65 0.76
N VAL A 212 29.95 37.59 0.92
CA VAL A 212 31.40 37.53 0.98
C VAL A 212 31.99 36.11 1.16
N GLU A 213 32.81 35.72 0.18
CA GLU A 213 33.77 34.61 0.23
C GLU A 213 34.72 34.79 1.44
N PRO A 214 34.89 33.81 2.34
CA PRO A 214 35.86 33.94 3.42
C PRO A 214 37.29 33.92 2.87
N GLU A 215 38.00 35.04 2.99
CA GLU A 215 39.45 35.12 2.75
C GLU A 215 40.17 34.08 3.63
N PRO A 216 41.04 33.22 3.06
CA PRO A 216 41.82 32.29 3.86
C PRO A 216 42.80 33.08 4.75
N VAL A 217 42.60 33.00 6.06
CA VAL A 217 43.54 33.50 7.06
C VAL A 217 44.87 32.78 6.88
N ALA A 218 45.91 33.56 6.57
CA ALA A 218 47.29 33.12 6.55
C ALA A 218 47.66 32.49 7.90
N VAL A 219 47.95 31.19 7.90
CA VAL A 219 48.66 30.54 9.01
C VAL A 219 50.15 30.70 8.76
N GLU A 220 50.80 31.30 9.75
CA GLU A 220 52.22 31.58 9.76
C GLU A 220 53.08 30.33 9.55
N GLU A 221 54.09 30.55 8.74
CA GLU A 221 55.27 29.75 8.47
C GLU A 221 55.94 29.32 9.80
N VAL A 222 56.01 28.02 10.06
CA VAL A 222 57.03 27.45 10.93
C VAL A 222 57.81 26.46 10.08
N GLU A 223 58.93 26.96 9.54
CA GLU A 223 60.03 26.16 9.03
C GLU A 223 60.52 25.21 10.12
N ASP A 224 60.41 23.90 9.91
CA ASP A 224 61.50 22.96 10.23
C ASP A 224 61.29 21.68 9.40
N ALA A 225 61.90 21.66 8.21
CA ALA A 225 62.20 20.42 7.52
C ALA A 225 63.50 19.85 8.10
N PRO A 226 63.59 18.51 8.24
CA PRO A 226 64.47 17.87 7.27
C PRO A 226 63.96 16.56 6.67
N ALA A 227 64.33 16.40 5.40
CA ALA A 227 64.77 15.19 4.73
C ALA A 227 63.76 14.03 4.48
N LEU A 228 63.16 14.10 3.29
CA LEU A 228 62.97 13.02 2.32
C LEU A 228 63.34 11.59 2.77
N VAL A 229 62.31 10.77 3.00
CA VAL A 229 62.37 9.30 2.87
C VAL A 229 61.57 8.90 1.63
N PRO A 230 62.14 8.12 0.68
CA PRO A 230 61.44 7.71 -0.54
C PRO A 230 60.21 6.84 -0.23
N LEU A 231 59.12 7.11 -0.96
CA LEU A 231 57.95 6.23 -1.03
C LEU A 231 58.32 4.99 -1.85
N GLU A 232 58.58 3.87 -1.17
CA GLU A 232 58.60 2.56 -1.81
C GLU A 232 57.37 1.75 -1.35
N SER A 233 56.72 1.13 -2.33
CA SER A 233 55.71 0.06 -2.23
C SER A 233 54.25 0.52 -2.34
N GLU A 234 53.83 0.72 -3.59
CA GLU A 234 52.46 0.47 -4.04
C GLU A 234 52.07 -0.99 -3.75
N PRO A 235 51.03 -1.29 -2.96
CA PRO A 235 50.46 -2.63 -2.92
C PRO A 235 49.62 -2.86 -4.18
N THR A 236 50.07 -3.84 -4.95
CA THR A 236 49.46 -4.34 -6.20
C THR A 236 48.00 -4.77 -5.98
N PRO A 237 47.07 -4.49 -6.93
CA PRO A 237 45.74 -5.08 -6.88
C PRO A 237 45.83 -6.60 -7.03
N VAL A 238 45.29 -7.34 -6.05
CA VAL A 238 45.06 -8.78 -6.16
C VAL A 238 43.98 -9.00 -7.22
N VAL A 239 44.40 -9.18 -8.47
CA VAL A 239 43.58 -9.79 -9.51
C VAL A 239 43.46 -11.26 -9.16
N ALA A 240 42.28 -11.66 -8.66
CA ALA A 240 41.91 -13.06 -8.56
C ALA A 240 42.03 -13.71 -9.95
N ALA A 241 42.82 -14.78 -10.03
CA ALA A 241 42.99 -15.56 -11.25
C ALA A 241 41.63 -16.05 -11.78
N PRO A 242 41.40 -16.05 -13.11
CA PRO A 242 40.27 -16.77 -13.67
C PRO A 242 40.49 -18.27 -13.50
N THR A 243 39.55 -18.93 -12.82
CA THR A 243 39.38 -20.38 -12.82
C THR A 243 39.35 -20.90 -14.27
N PRO A 244 40.16 -21.89 -14.66
CA PRO A 244 40.02 -22.51 -15.98
C PRO A 244 38.68 -23.24 -16.05
N ALA A 245 37.86 -22.88 -17.05
CA ALA A 245 36.61 -23.55 -17.37
C ALA A 245 36.83 -25.04 -17.71
N PRO A 246 35.89 -25.94 -17.41
CA PRO A 246 35.95 -27.32 -17.85
C PRO A 246 35.84 -27.38 -19.39
N VAL A 247 36.71 -28.19 -20.00
CA VAL A 247 36.65 -28.57 -21.41
C VAL A 247 35.37 -29.37 -21.63
N THR A 248 34.34 -28.75 -22.20
CA THR A 248 33.20 -29.47 -22.79
C THR A 248 33.56 -29.95 -24.18
N GLU A 249 33.75 -31.26 -24.33
CA GLU A 249 33.74 -31.96 -25.62
C GLU A 249 32.42 -31.65 -26.38
N PRO A 250 32.46 -31.39 -27.69
CA PRO A 250 31.25 -31.35 -28.49
C PRO A 250 30.74 -32.78 -28.72
N VAL A 251 29.69 -33.15 -27.98
CA VAL A 251 28.83 -34.29 -28.33
C VAL A 251 28.19 -34.00 -29.69
N ALA A 252 28.57 -34.80 -30.67
CA ALA A 252 28.00 -34.78 -32.01
C ALA A 252 26.48 -35.00 -31.96
N ALA A 253 25.80 -34.21 -32.79
CA ALA A 253 24.38 -34.25 -33.00
C ALA A 253 23.88 -35.67 -33.34
N GLN A 254 22.84 -36.09 -32.63
CA GLN A 254 21.90 -37.08 -33.13
C GLN A 254 21.19 -36.48 -34.36
N GLN A 255 21.26 -37.18 -35.49
CA GLN A 255 20.21 -37.12 -36.51
C GLN A 255 19.46 -38.46 -36.54
N PRO A 256 18.14 -38.46 -36.75
CA PRO A 256 17.31 -39.65 -36.76
C PRO A 256 17.36 -40.39 -38.11
N ALA A 257 17.22 -41.71 -38.03
CA ALA A 257 16.87 -42.63 -39.13
C ALA A 257 15.44 -42.36 -39.66
N PRO A 258 14.95 -42.97 -40.77
CA PRO A 258 15.50 -44.03 -41.63
C PRO A 258 15.87 -43.62 -43.07
#